data_AF-A0A3M0FSD3-F1
#
_entry.id   AF-A0A3M0FSD3-F1
#
_cell.length_a   1.000
_cell.length_b   1.000
_cell.length_c   1.000
_cell.angle_alpha   90.00
_cell.angle_beta   90.00
_cell.angle_gamma   90.00
#
_symmetry.space_group_name_H-M   'P 1'
#
loop_
_entity.id
_entity.type
_entity.pdbx_description
1 polymer ?
#
loop_
_entity_poly.entity_id
_entity_poly.type
_entity_poly.pdbx_seq_one_letter_code
_entity_poly.pdbx_strand_id
1 'polypeptide(L)'
;MDSNIRIRLKAFDHRVLDQATGDIADTARRTGALIRGPIPLPTRIEKFTVNRGPHIDKKSREQFEVRTYKRMLDIVQPTPQTVDALMKLDLAAGVDVEIKLA
;
A
#
# COMPACT_ATOMS: atom_id res chain seq x y z
N MET A 1 22.39 16.02 -3.47
CA MET A 1 21.85 15.36 -2.27
C MET A 1 20.35 15.25 -2.51
N ASP A 2 19.95 14.23 -3.26
CA ASP A 2 18.56 14.08 -3.68
C ASP A 2 17.81 13.35 -2.57
N SER A 3 17.30 14.10 -1.59
CA SER A 3 16.47 13.56 -0.50
C SER A 3 15.10 13.17 -1.02
N ASN A 4 15.01 12.03 -1.72
CA ASN A 4 13.76 11.53 -2.27
C ASN A 4 13.03 10.72 -1.20
N ILE A 5 11.75 10.99 -0.99
CA ILE A 5 10.94 10.18 -0.06
C ILE A 5 10.19 9.14 -0.86
N ARG A 6 10.40 7.87 -0.54
CA ARG A 6 9.69 6.73 -1.13
C ARG A 6 8.70 6.17 -0.12
N ILE A 7 7.44 6.18 -0.48
CA ILE A 7 6.34 5.66 0.33
C ILE A 7 5.86 4.37 -0.31
N ARG A 8 5.90 3.27 0.45
CA ARG A 8 5.34 1.98 0.04
C ARG A 8 4.09 1.72 0.85
N LEU A 9 2.99 1.44 0.16
CA LEU A 9 1.68 1.18 0.75
C LEU A 9 1.33 -0.29 0.49
N LYS A 10 0.86 -1.00 1.52
CA LYS A 10 0.40 -2.39 1.42
C LYS A 10 -0.95 -2.53 2.09
N ALA A 11 -1.86 -3.28 1.48
CA ALA A 11 -3.14 -3.61 2.10
C ALA A 11 -3.70 -4.93 1.56
N PHE A 12 -4.64 -5.51 2.30
CA PHE A 12 -5.42 -6.68 1.86
C PHE A 12 -6.65 -6.29 1.03
N ASP A 13 -7.17 -5.07 1.20
CA ASP A 13 -8.24 -4.52 0.35
C ASP A 13 -7.69 -3.40 -0.55
N HIS A 14 -7.89 -3.56 -1.86
CA HIS A 14 -7.55 -2.57 -2.86
C HIS A 14 -8.32 -1.26 -2.73
N ARG A 15 -9.59 -1.27 -2.28
CA ARG A 15 -10.42 -0.06 -2.24
C ARG A 15 -9.89 0.95 -1.24
N VAL A 16 -9.57 0.47 -0.04
CA VAL A 16 -8.98 1.29 1.03
C VAL A 16 -7.59 1.77 0.62
N LEU A 17 -6.80 0.92 -0.06
CA LEU A 17 -5.49 1.28 -0.55
C LEU A 17 -5.54 2.39 -1.61
N ASP A 18 -6.47 2.30 -2.56
CA ASP A 18 -6.64 3.30 -3.62
C ASP A 18 -7.07 4.65 -3.05
N GLN A 19 -8.01 4.64 -2.10
CA GLN A 19 -8.45 5.85 -1.41
C GLN A 19 -7.29 6.49 -0.63
N ALA A 20 -6.61 5.73 0.23
CA ALA A 20 -5.48 6.24 1.01
C ALA A 20 -4.35 6.76 0.12
N THR A 21 -4.08 6.07 -0.99
CA THR A 21 -3.07 6.51 -1.97
C THR A 21 -3.46 7.83 -2.63
N GLY A 22 -4.75 8.01 -2.96
CA GLY A 22 -5.29 9.27 -3.48
C GLY A 22 -5.15 10.41 -2.48
N ASP A 23 -5.54 10.17 -1.22
CA ASP A 23 -5.48 11.18 -0.15
C ASP A 23 -4.03 11.66 0.11
N ILE A 24 -3.07 10.73 0.11
CA ILE A 24 -1.63 11.06 0.22
C ILE A 24 -1.16 11.89 -0.98
N ALA A 25 -1.52 11.46 -2.19
CA ALA A 25 -1.11 12.15 -3.41
C ALA A 25 -1.69 13.57 -3.49
N ASP A 26 -2.95 13.76 -3.11
CA ASP A 26 -3.61 15.06 -3.13
C ASP A 26 -3.06 15.98 -2.03
N THR A 27 -2.73 15.43 -0.87
CA THR A 27 -2.08 16.19 0.22
C THR A 27 -0.70 16.68 -0.19
N ALA A 28 0.12 15.81 -0.77
CA ALA A 28 1.45 16.19 -1.25
C ALA A 28 1.38 17.18 -2.43
N ARG A 29 0.32 17.12 -3.26
CA ARG A 29 0.10 18.09 -4.34
C ARG A 29 -0.30 19.45 -3.77
N ARG A 30 -1.11 19.47 -2.72
CA ARG A 30 -1.53 20.70 -2.01
C ARG A 30 -0.35 21.44 -1.38
N THR A 31 0.63 20.72 -0.87
CA THR A 31 1.86 21.31 -0.28
C THR A 31 2.92 21.69 -1.33
N GLY A 32 2.63 21.50 -2.62
CA GLY A 32 3.50 21.90 -3.73
C GLY A 32 4.69 20.96 -3.98
N ALA A 33 4.69 19.75 -3.41
CA ALA A 33 5.74 18.78 -3.68
C ALA A 33 5.54 18.11 -5.05
N LEU A 34 6.65 17.87 -5.75
CA LEU A 34 6.62 17.17 -7.03
C LEU A 34 6.54 15.66 -6.81
N ILE A 35 5.41 15.06 -7.20
CA ILE A 35 5.11 13.65 -6.95
C ILE A 35 5.24 12.85 -8.24
N ARG A 36 5.87 11.69 -8.15
CA ARG A 36 5.69 10.60 -9.12
C ARG A 36 4.47 9.81 -8.66
N GLY A 37 3.41 9.94 -9.45
CA GLY A 37 2.06 9.47 -9.14
C GLY A 37 2.00 8.01 -8.70
N PRO A 38 0.88 7.57 -8.14
CA PRO A 38 0.79 6.27 -7.49
C PRO A 38 1.04 5.12 -8.46
N ILE A 39 2.19 4.48 -8.31
CA ILE A 39 2.64 3.39 -9.17
C ILE A 39 2.07 2.08 -8.62
N PRO A 40 1.18 1.39 -9.36
CA PRO A 40 0.72 0.07 -8.96
C PRO A 40 1.85 -0.94 -9.09
N LEU A 41 2.17 -1.62 -7.97
CA LEU A 41 3.10 -2.73 -7.98
C LEU A 41 2.33 -4.05 -8.11
N PRO A 42 2.93 -5.09 -8.70
CA PRO A 42 2.30 -6.39 -8.82
C PRO A 42 1.78 -6.93 -7.49
N THR A 43 0.52 -7.34 -7.50
CA THR A 43 -0.15 -7.96 -6.34
C THR A 43 0.51 -9.29 -6.02
N ARG A 44 0.82 -9.52 -4.74
CA ARG A 44 1.28 -10.83 -4.30
C ARG A 44 0.04 -11.68 -4.00
N ILE A 45 -0.09 -12.82 -4.68
CA ILE A 45 -1.20 -13.75 -4.50
C ILE A 45 -0.63 -15.04 -3.94
N GLU A 46 -1.00 -15.38 -2.71
CA GLU A 46 -0.59 -16.61 -2.04
C GLU A 46 -1.79 -17.54 -1.97
N LYS A 47 -1.67 -18.74 -2.56
CA LYS A 47 -2.76 -19.71 -2.68
C LYS A 47 -2.53 -20.86 -1.71
N PHE A 48 -3.56 -21.21 -0.95
CA PHE A 48 -3.53 -22.27 0.05
C PHE A 48 -4.65 -23.27 -0.23
N THR A 49 -4.29 -24.54 -0.33
CA THR A 49 -5.25 -25.63 -0.48
C THR A 49 -5.37 -26.38 0.84
N VAL A 50 -6.56 -26.40 1.43
CA VAL A 50 -6.83 -27.10 2.70
C VAL A 50 -7.86 -28.20 2.46
N ASN A 51 -7.76 -29.32 3.16
CA ASN A 51 -8.83 -30.33 3.12
C ASN A 51 -10.02 -29.79 3.92
N ARG A 52 -11.24 -29.93 3.38
CA ARG A 52 -12.46 -29.45 4.07
C ARG A 52 -12.79 -30.26 5.31
N GLY A 53 -12.66 -31.59 5.21
CA GLY A 53 -13.00 -32.52 6.28
C GLY A 53 -11.78 -32.96 7.10
N PRO A 54 -11.97 -33.31 8.38
CA PRO A 54 -10.89 -33.82 9.22
C PRO A 54 -10.50 -35.27 8.89
N HIS A 55 -11.32 -36.04 8.16
CA HIS A 55 -11.07 -37.47 7.91
C HIS A 55 -11.37 -37.90 6.46
N ILE A 56 -10.49 -38.74 5.91
CA ILE A 56 -10.54 -39.53 4.65
C ILE A 56 -10.76 -38.78 3.32
N ASP A 57 -11.54 -37.70 3.25
CA ASP A 57 -12.00 -37.09 1.99
C ASP A 57 -10.97 -36.18 1.29
N LYS A 58 -9.93 -36.79 0.67
CA LYS A 58 -8.85 -36.03 0.00
C LYS A 58 -9.27 -35.27 -1.27
N LYS A 59 -10.39 -35.65 -1.89
CA LYS A 59 -10.97 -34.98 -3.08
C LYS A 59 -11.73 -33.70 -2.70
N SER A 60 -12.17 -33.58 -1.45
CA SER A 60 -12.86 -32.41 -0.93
C SER A 60 -11.82 -31.40 -0.40
N ARG A 61 -11.36 -30.51 -1.28
CA ARG A 61 -10.38 -29.47 -0.96
C ARG A 61 -10.97 -28.09 -1.16
N GLU A 62 -10.62 -27.18 -0.26
CA GLU A 62 -10.94 -25.76 -0.36
C GLU A 62 -9.69 -24.98 -0.77
N GLN A 63 -9.92 -24.00 -1.63
CA GLN A 63 -8.88 -23.15 -2.17
C GLN A 63 -9.08 -21.75 -1.61
N PHE A 64 -8.15 -21.32 -0.76
CA PHE A 64 -8.09 -19.98 -0.23
C PHE A 64 -6.96 -19.22 -0.89
N GLU A 65 -7.09 -17.90 -0.94
CA GLU A 65 -5.98 -17.05 -1.33
C GLU A 65 -5.90 -15.79 -0.48
N VAL A 66 -4.68 -15.37 -0.21
CA VAL A 66 -4.38 -14.08 0.40
C VAL A 66 -3.81 -13.19 -0.70
N ARG A 67 -4.47 -12.05 -0.91
CA ARG A 67 -4.03 -11.04 -1.88
C ARG A 67 -3.46 -9.85 -1.12
N THR A 68 -2.20 -9.52 -1.38
CA THR A 68 -1.57 -8.30 -0.88
C THR A 68 -1.36 -7.33 -2.04
N TYR A 69 -2.13 -6.24 -2.00
CA TYR A 69 -2.01 -5.14 -2.94
C TYR A 69 -0.89 -4.21 -2.48
N LYS A 70 -0.10 -3.72 -3.45
CA LYS A 70 1.09 -2.90 -3.20
C LYS A 70 1.05 -1.68 -4.09
N ARG A 71 1.22 -0.49 -3.52
CA ARG A 71 1.39 0.77 -4.26
C ARG A 71 2.69 1.45 -3.84
N MET A 72 3.29 2.20 -4.74
CA MET A 72 4.50 2.99 -4.47
C MET A 72 4.26 4.43 -4.90
N LEU A 73 4.72 5.37 -4.08
CA LEU A 73 4.66 6.80 -4.36
C LEU A 73 6.03 7.40 -4.03
N ASP A 74 6.60 8.13 -4.98
CA ASP A 74 7.91 8.77 -4.82
C ASP A 74 7.74 10.30 -4.86
N ILE A 75 8.29 10.99 -3.87
CA ILE A 75 8.31 12.46 -3.79
C ILE A 75 9.73 12.93 -4.13
N VAL A 76 9.85 13.69 -5.22
CA VAL A 76 11.14 14.10 -5.82
C VAL A 76 11.73 15.34 -5.14
N GLN A 77 10.88 16.17 -4.53
CA GLN A 77 11.30 17.38 -3.83
C GLN A 77 10.42 17.59 -2.60
N PRO A 78 10.82 17.05 -1.43
CA PRO A 78 10.05 17.24 -0.22
C PRO A 78 10.24 18.66 0.33
N THR A 79 9.12 19.33 0.64
CA THR A 79 9.15 20.54 1.47
C THR A 79 8.99 20.13 2.94
N PRO A 80 9.54 20.89 3.92
CA PRO A 80 9.34 20.59 5.34
C PRO A 80 7.86 20.51 5.72
N GLN A 81 7.03 21.38 5.14
CA GLN A 81 5.57 21.36 5.28
C GLN A 81 4.93 20.06 4.78
N THR A 82 5.51 19.43 3.75
CA THR A 82 5.02 18.14 3.24
C THR A 82 5.33 17.01 4.20
N VAL A 83 6.50 17.01 4.84
CA VAL A 83 6.87 15.97 5.83
C VAL A 83 5.94 16.02 7.04
N ASP A 84 5.65 17.21 7.54
CA ASP A 84 4.74 17.41 8.67
C ASP A 84 3.29 17.03 8.31
N ALA A 85 2.85 17.38 7.10
CA ALA A 85 1.52 17.01 6.62
C ALA A 85 1.34 15.50 6.46
N LEU A 86 2.39 14.78 6.03
CA LEU A 86 2.36 13.32 5.88
C LEU A 86 2.32 12.60 7.24
N MET A 87 3.04 13.11 8.25
CA MET A 87 3.02 12.54 9.60
C MET A 87 1.71 12.80 10.34
N LYS A 88 1.01 13.89 10.00
CA LYS A 88 -0.28 14.26 10.60
C LYS A 88 -1.48 13.61 9.91
N LEU A 89 -1.28 12.95 8.77
CA LEU A 89 -2.38 12.34 8.03
C LEU A 89 -2.87 11.08 8.77
N ASP A 90 -4.13 11.11 9.21
CA ASP A 90 -4.80 9.92 9.74
C ASP A 90 -5.13 8.98 8.58
N LEU A 91 -4.34 7.93 8.45
CA LEU A 91 -4.52 6.92 7.42
C LEU A 91 -5.64 5.94 7.80
N ALA A 92 -6.37 5.47 6.79
CA ALA A 92 -7.43 4.49 6.99
C ALA A 92 -6.91 3.20 7.63
N ALA A 93 -7.66 2.66 8.60
CA ALA A 93 -7.32 1.41 9.27
C ALA A 93 -7.19 0.26 8.25
N GLY A 94 -6.07 -0.46 8.29
CA GLY A 94 -5.81 -1.61 7.41
C GLY A 94 -4.85 -1.36 6.25
N VAL A 95 -4.27 -0.15 6.14
CA VAL A 95 -3.16 0.14 5.22
C VAL A 95 -1.85 0.20 6.01
N ASP A 96 -0.88 -0.61 5.60
CA ASP A 96 0.50 -0.59 6.09
C ASP A 96 1.32 0.40 5.25
N VAL A 97 2.01 1.33 5.90
CA VAL A 97 2.77 2.41 5.26
C VAL A 97 4.22 2.35 5.69
N GLU A 98 5.11 2.21 4.72
CA GLU A 98 6.56 2.15 4.93
C GLU A 98 7.21 3.33 4.20
N ILE A 99 7.80 4.25 4.97
CA ILE A 99 8.48 5.44 4.45
C ILE A 99 9.98 5.18 4.43
N LYS A 100 10.63 5.40 3.28
CA LYS A 100 12.09 5.34 3.12
C LYS A 100 12.62 6.67 2.60
N LEU A 101 13.68 7.16 3.25
CA LEU A 101 14.50 8.26 2.76
C LEU A 101 15.54 7.67 1.81
N ALA A 102 15.57 8.14 0.57
CA ALA A 102 16.55 7.79 -0.46
C ALA A 102 17.43 9.00 -0.79
#